data_AF-A0A352SFS2-F1
#
_entry.id   AF-A0A352SFS2-F1
#
_cell.length_a   1.000
_cell.length_b   1.000
_cell.length_c   1.000
_cell.angle_alpha   90.00
_cell.angle_beta   90.00
_cell.angle_gamma   90.00
#
_symmetry.space_group_name_H-M   'P 1'
#
loop_
_entity.id
_entity.type
_entity.pdbx_description
1 polymer ?
#
loop_
_entity_poly.entity_id
_entity_poly.type
_entity_poly.pdbx_seq_one_letter_code
_entity_poly.pdbx_strand_id
1 'polypeptide(L)'
;MYRETAGLVMYGQLGKDSILMKLGSLVEKMEHDDSYSREELVRAIYDEVYRLLDLSTTYGFDNNLWQCYIAYLLATTENPFSILCETVGASKDGTVNEIVKQDMEHFYHLFHYDFSAMEKKLGVACFETLTHYHSMAKAENTYNKSVSEKVRDLASQLCEAKNGEDFFDIVTAFYKRYGVGKFGLNKAFRVVHTGDEMVLSPITHTSDVTLDELIGYELQKKQLVENTEAFVEGRRANNCLLFGDSGTGKSTCIKAILNQYYEKGLRLIEVYKHQFQDLSAIIETIKNRNYKFIIYMDDLSFEEFEIEYKFLKAVIEGGVETKPENILIYATSNRR
;
A
#
# COMPACT_ATOMS: atom_id res chain seq x y z
N MET A 1 -20.81 -17.40 -2.24
CA MET A 1 -20.25 -16.02 -2.21
C MET A 1 -20.95 -15.14 -1.17
N TYR A 2 -22.24 -14.79 -1.33
CA TYR A 2 -22.91 -13.87 -0.40
C TYR A 2 -22.89 -14.32 1.07
N ARG A 3 -23.02 -15.63 1.32
CA ARG A 3 -22.90 -16.22 2.67
C ARG A 3 -21.51 -16.03 3.27
N GLU A 4 -20.46 -16.23 2.47
CA GLU A 4 -19.08 -16.00 2.90
C GLU A 4 -18.85 -14.53 3.23
N THR A 5 -19.31 -13.61 2.37
CA THR A 5 -19.16 -12.17 2.62
C THR A 5 -19.96 -11.69 3.83
N ALA A 6 -21.09 -12.32 4.14
CA ALA A 6 -21.90 -12.02 5.32
C ALA A 6 -21.29 -12.57 6.63
N GLY A 7 -20.43 -13.59 6.53
CA GLY A 7 -19.70 -14.17 7.66
C GLY A 7 -18.48 -13.36 8.09
N LEU A 8 -18.02 -12.40 7.26
CA LEU A 8 -16.84 -11.58 7.55
C LEU A 8 -17.08 -10.59 8.70
N VAL A 9 -16.19 -10.60 9.69
CA VAL A 9 -16.24 -9.72 10.85
C VAL A 9 -15.19 -8.61 10.75
N MET A 10 -13.90 -8.97 10.73
CA MET A 10 -12.79 -8.01 10.65
C MET A 10 -12.65 -7.41 9.24
N TYR A 11 -12.96 -8.20 8.22
CA TYR A 11 -13.02 -7.78 6.82
C TYR A 11 -14.45 -7.50 6.35
N GLY A 12 -15.40 -7.29 7.26
CA GLY A 12 -16.79 -6.96 6.89
C GLY A 12 -16.94 -5.55 6.28
N GLN A 13 -16.01 -4.63 6.57
CA GLN A 13 -16.07 -3.23 6.13
C GLN A 13 -15.25 -2.93 4.86
N LEU A 14 -15.23 -3.84 3.89
CA LEU A 14 -14.56 -3.65 2.59
C LEU A 14 -15.17 -2.55 1.70
N GLY A 15 -16.26 -1.91 2.17
CA GLY A 15 -17.04 -0.93 1.41
C GLY A 15 -18.07 -1.62 0.51
N LYS A 16 -19.29 -1.07 0.51
CA LYS A 16 -20.42 -1.59 -0.30
C LYS A 16 -20.14 -1.57 -1.79
N ASP A 17 -19.22 -0.71 -2.23
CA ASP A 17 -18.82 -0.59 -3.63
C ASP A 17 -17.64 -1.47 -4.02
N SER A 18 -17.08 -2.29 -3.12
CA SER A 18 -16.07 -3.28 -3.52
C SER A 18 -16.64 -4.32 -4.49
N ILE A 19 -15.80 -4.80 -5.41
CA ILE A 19 -16.19 -5.80 -6.42
C ILE A 19 -16.70 -7.08 -5.73
N LEU A 20 -16.07 -7.47 -4.61
CA LEU A 20 -16.46 -8.65 -3.82
C LEU A 20 -17.89 -8.51 -3.28
N MET A 21 -18.23 -7.37 -2.66
CA MET A 21 -19.57 -7.16 -2.10
C MET A 21 -20.63 -7.05 -3.20
N LYS A 22 -20.32 -6.41 -4.33
CA LYS A 22 -21.22 -6.32 -5.49
C LYS A 22 -21.48 -7.69 -6.10
N LEU A 23 -20.45 -8.49 -6.36
CA LEU A 23 -20.60 -9.86 -6.86
C LEU A 23 -21.35 -10.74 -5.85
N GLY A 24 -21.09 -10.61 -4.55
CA GLY A 24 -21.85 -11.29 -3.50
C GLY A 24 -23.35 -10.99 -3.59
N SER A 25 -23.71 -9.70 -3.66
CA SER A 25 -25.12 -9.29 -3.81
C SER A 25 -25.75 -9.79 -5.12
N LEU A 26 -24.99 -9.83 -6.22
CA LEU A 26 -25.48 -10.35 -7.51
C LEU A 26 -25.75 -11.86 -7.43
N VAL A 27 -24.87 -12.63 -6.78
CA VAL A 27 -25.08 -14.07 -6.51
C VAL A 27 -26.33 -14.30 -5.66
N GLU A 28 -26.52 -13.51 -4.60
CA GLU A 28 -27.71 -13.61 -3.74
C GLU A 28 -29.01 -13.38 -4.51
N LYS A 29 -29.06 -12.29 -5.30
CA LYS A 29 -30.20 -11.95 -6.15
C LYS A 29 -30.49 -13.04 -7.17
N MET A 30 -29.45 -13.58 -7.79
CA MET A 30 -29.61 -14.70 -8.74
C MET A 30 -30.23 -15.93 -8.10
N GLU A 31 -30.01 -16.19 -6.81
CA GLU A 31 -30.54 -17.38 -6.12
C GLU A 31 -31.94 -17.18 -5.53
N HIS A 32 -32.29 -15.95 -5.11
CA HIS A 32 -33.49 -15.71 -4.29
C HIS A 32 -34.47 -14.67 -4.86
N ASP A 33 -34.11 -13.94 -5.92
CA ASP A 33 -34.91 -12.83 -6.45
C ASP A 33 -35.19 -13.01 -7.96
N ASP A 34 -36.41 -13.47 -8.25
CA ASP A 34 -36.91 -13.65 -9.62
C ASP A 34 -37.36 -12.33 -10.29
N SER A 35 -37.26 -11.19 -9.59
CA SER A 35 -37.70 -9.88 -10.13
C SER A 35 -36.72 -9.25 -11.11
N TYR A 36 -35.46 -9.70 -11.13
CA TYR A 36 -34.43 -9.19 -12.02
C TYR A 36 -34.43 -9.90 -13.37
N SER A 37 -34.34 -9.14 -14.46
CA SER A 37 -34.12 -9.74 -15.78
C SER A 37 -32.71 -10.31 -15.89
N ARG A 38 -32.57 -11.35 -16.73
CA ARG A 38 -31.26 -11.93 -17.05
C ARG A 38 -30.30 -10.87 -17.59
N GLU A 39 -30.81 -9.96 -18.43
CA GLU A 39 -30.03 -8.92 -19.09
C GLU A 39 -29.46 -7.90 -18.08
N GLU A 40 -30.23 -7.53 -17.05
CA GLU A 40 -29.76 -6.65 -15.98
C GLU A 40 -28.64 -7.31 -15.16
N LEU A 41 -28.77 -8.59 -14.83
CA LEU A 41 -27.77 -9.35 -14.10
C LEU A 41 -26.47 -9.51 -14.91
N VAL A 42 -26.60 -9.83 -16.20
CA VAL A 42 -25.45 -9.91 -17.13
C VAL A 42 -24.73 -8.56 -17.20
N ARG A 43 -25.46 -7.45 -17.33
CA ARG A 43 -24.83 -6.12 -17.38
C ARG A 43 -24.07 -5.80 -16.10
N ALA A 44 -24.67 -6.05 -14.94
CA ALA A 44 -24.03 -5.79 -13.65
C ALA A 44 -22.78 -6.65 -13.44
N ILE A 45 -22.79 -7.92 -13.87
CA ILE A 45 -21.59 -8.77 -13.83
C ILE A 45 -20.50 -8.24 -14.76
N TYR A 46 -20.84 -7.79 -15.96
CA TYR A 46 -19.86 -7.19 -16.88
C TYR A 46 -19.25 -5.90 -16.35
N ASP A 47 -20.01 -5.09 -15.59
CA ASP A 47 -19.46 -3.93 -14.91
C ASP A 47 -18.39 -4.35 -13.88
N GLU A 48 -18.64 -5.40 -13.09
CA GLU A 48 -17.67 -5.90 -12.13
C GLU A 48 -16.45 -6.59 -12.79
N VAL A 49 -16.66 -7.31 -13.89
CA VAL A 49 -15.58 -7.87 -14.72
C VAL A 49 -14.69 -6.76 -15.29
N TYR A 50 -15.29 -5.68 -15.80
CA TYR A 50 -14.55 -4.51 -16.27
C TYR A 50 -13.69 -3.92 -15.16
N ARG A 51 -14.23 -3.79 -13.94
CA ARG A 51 -13.49 -3.27 -12.79
C ARG A 51 -12.32 -4.17 -12.39
N LEU A 52 -12.46 -5.51 -12.49
CA LEU A 52 -11.35 -6.44 -12.29
C LEU A 52 -10.25 -6.25 -13.36
N LEU A 53 -10.63 -6.07 -14.62
CA LEU A 53 -9.69 -5.83 -15.73
C LEU A 53 -8.98 -4.47 -15.60
N ASP A 54 -9.69 -3.44 -15.16
CA ASP A 54 -9.12 -2.11 -14.91
C ASP A 54 -8.11 -2.14 -13.74
N LEU A 55 -8.45 -2.87 -12.67
CA LEU A 55 -7.53 -3.12 -11.55
C LEU A 55 -6.29 -3.90 -12.00
N SER A 56 -6.49 -4.99 -12.76
CA SER A 56 -5.40 -5.77 -13.37
C SER A 56 -4.50 -4.89 -14.25
N THR A 57 -5.09 -3.95 -14.98
CA THR A 57 -4.36 -3.03 -15.85
C THR A 57 -3.50 -2.05 -15.05
N THR A 58 -3.99 -1.59 -13.91
CA THR A 58 -3.29 -0.64 -13.02
C THR A 58 -2.12 -1.30 -12.29
N TYR A 59 -2.31 -2.53 -11.81
CA TYR A 59 -1.33 -3.24 -10.98
C TYR A 59 -0.58 -4.35 -11.73
N GLY A 60 -0.86 -4.58 -13.01
CA GLY A 60 -0.22 -5.62 -13.82
C GLY A 60 -0.51 -7.03 -13.30
N PHE A 61 -1.72 -7.30 -12.82
CA PHE A 61 -2.10 -8.67 -12.42
C PHE A 61 -2.33 -9.55 -13.65
N ASP A 62 -1.86 -10.79 -13.58
CA ASP A 62 -1.93 -11.80 -14.63
C ASP A 62 -2.37 -13.16 -14.08
N ASN A 63 -2.59 -14.14 -14.96
CA ASN A 63 -3.06 -15.49 -14.64
C ASN A 63 -4.51 -15.48 -14.09
N ASN A 64 -4.68 -15.77 -12.80
CA ASN A 64 -6.00 -15.78 -12.18
C ASN A 64 -6.31 -14.41 -11.55
N LEU A 65 -7.06 -13.58 -12.27
CA LEU A 65 -7.38 -12.22 -11.83
C LEU A 65 -8.25 -12.18 -10.58
N TRP A 66 -9.12 -13.17 -10.39
CA TRP A 66 -9.95 -13.26 -9.20
C TRP A 66 -9.10 -13.52 -7.95
N GLN A 67 -8.19 -14.49 -8.03
CA GLN A 67 -7.26 -14.79 -6.93
C GLN A 67 -6.32 -13.61 -6.64
N CYS A 68 -5.80 -12.95 -7.67
CA CYS A 68 -5.02 -11.71 -7.51
C CYS A 68 -5.84 -10.61 -6.82
N TYR A 69 -7.12 -10.48 -7.17
CA TYR A 69 -8.02 -9.51 -6.54
C TYR A 69 -8.28 -9.82 -5.06
N ILE A 70 -8.52 -11.08 -4.70
CA ILE A 70 -8.69 -11.48 -3.30
C ILE A 70 -7.40 -11.24 -2.50
N ALA A 71 -6.23 -11.62 -3.05
CA ALA A 71 -4.94 -11.32 -2.43
C ALA A 71 -4.71 -9.81 -2.29
N TYR A 72 -5.11 -9.01 -3.29
CA TYR A 72 -5.07 -7.55 -3.24
C TYR A 72 -5.96 -7.00 -2.12
N LEU A 73 -7.18 -7.50 -1.95
CA LEU A 73 -8.07 -7.09 -0.85
C LEU A 73 -7.42 -7.37 0.50
N LEU A 74 -6.88 -8.57 0.71
CA LEU A 74 -6.18 -8.94 1.94
C LEU A 74 -4.98 -8.02 2.17
N ALA A 75 -4.18 -7.74 1.14
CA ALA A 75 -2.99 -6.89 1.24
C ALA A 75 -3.29 -5.41 1.48
N THR A 76 -4.46 -4.91 1.04
CA THR A 76 -4.80 -3.48 1.08
C THR A 76 -5.77 -3.10 2.20
N THR A 77 -6.51 -4.05 2.75
CA THR A 77 -7.53 -3.75 3.76
C THR A 77 -6.92 -3.51 5.12
N GLU A 78 -6.97 -2.26 5.56
CA GLU A 78 -6.55 -1.87 6.89
C GLU A 78 -7.70 -2.07 7.88
N ASN A 79 -7.44 -2.88 8.90
CA ASN A 79 -8.34 -3.13 10.03
C ASN A 79 -7.51 -3.25 11.32
N PRO A 80 -8.12 -3.26 12.51
CA PRO A 80 -7.37 -3.32 13.76
C PRO A 80 -6.39 -4.50 13.83
N PHE A 81 -6.75 -5.66 13.29
CA PHE A 81 -5.86 -6.83 13.25
C PHE A 81 -4.67 -6.63 12.30
N SER A 82 -4.92 -6.19 11.07
CA SER A 82 -3.86 -6.06 10.07
C SER A 82 -2.84 -4.99 10.46
N ILE A 83 -3.27 -3.89 11.07
CA ILE A 83 -2.38 -2.85 11.64
C ILE A 83 -1.57 -3.38 12.83
N LEU A 84 -2.17 -4.16 13.73
CA LEU A 84 -1.43 -4.75 14.86
C LEU A 84 -0.40 -5.79 14.40
N CYS A 85 -0.72 -6.56 13.36
CA CYS A 85 0.21 -7.53 12.78
C CYS A 85 1.45 -6.89 12.18
N GLU A 86 1.38 -5.64 11.71
CA GLU A 86 2.57 -4.88 11.29
C GLU A 86 3.58 -4.72 12.43
N THR A 87 3.12 -4.53 13.68
CA THR A 87 4.01 -4.25 14.83
C THR A 87 4.55 -5.53 15.47
N VAL A 88 3.66 -6.49 15.73
CA VAL A 88 3.96 -7.63 16.62
C VAL A 88 3.72 -8.99 15.97
N GLY A 89 3.21 -9.02 14.73
CA GLY A 89 2.64 -10.22 14.11
C GLY A 89 1.37 -10.68 14.84
N ALA A 90 0.90 -11.91 14.57
CA ALA A 90 -0.16 -12.50 15.37
C ALA A 90 0.37 -12.83 16.78
N SER A 91 -0.15 -12.13 17.78
CA SER A 91 0.08 -12.50 19.19
C SER A 91 -0.48 -13.89 19.44
N LYS A 92 0.33 -14.83 19.97
CA LYS A 92 -0.09 -16.23 20.16
C LYS A 92 -1.31 -16.40 21.07
N ASP A 93 -1.59 -15.42 21.93
CA ASP A 93 -2.66 -15.47 22.93
C ASP A 93 -3.81 -14.50 22.63
N GLY A 94 -3.84 -13.90 21.43
CA GLY A 94 -4.87 -12.93 21.05
C GLY A 94 -6.20 -13.60 20.69
N THR A 95 -7.27 -13.31 21.44
CA THR A 95 -8.63 -13.81 21.14
C THR A 95 -9.16 -13.31 19.79
N VAL A 96 -8.65 -12.17 19.30
CA VAL A 96 -8.93 -11.65 17.95
C VAL A 96 -8.50 -12.63 16.85
N ASN A 97 -7.47 -13.45 17.08
CA ASN A 97 -7.01 -14.40 16.06
C ASN A 97 -8.09 -15.41 15.69
N GLU A 98 -8.95 -15.83 16.62
CA GLU A 98 -10.04 -16.76 16.33
C GLU A 98 -11.06 -16.14 15.37
N ILE A 99 -11.39 -14.85 15.56
CA ILE A 99 -12.27 -14.10 14.66
C ILE A 99 -11.63 -14.00 13.27
N VAL A 100 -10.33 -13.72 13.22
CA VAL A 100 -9.63 -13.57 11.94
C VAL A 100 -9.48 -14.92 11.24
N LYS A 101 -9.18 -16.01 11.95
CA LYS A 101 -9.14 -17.36 11.38
C LYS A 101 -10.48 -17.73 10.74
N GLN A 102 -11.59 -17.35 11.36
CA GLN A 102 -12.92 -17.53 10.76
C GLN A 102 -13.06 -16.70 9.47
N ASP A 103 -12.66 -15.43 9.47
CA ASP A 103 -12.65 -14.62 8.24
C ASP A 103 -11.74 -15.24 7.16
N MET A 104 -10.60 -15.81 7.55
CA MET A 104 -9.67 -16.47 6.61
C MET A 104 -10.26 -17.76 6.01
N GLU A 105 -11.10 -18.50 6.74
CA GLU A 105 -11.86 -19.61 6.17
C GLU A 105 -12.86 -19.13 5.12
N HIS A 106 -13.57 -18.02 5.39
CA HIS A 106 -14.43 -17.38 4.38
C HIS A 106 -13.63 -16.91 3.16
N PHE A 107 -12.44 -16.31 3.36
CA PHE A 107 -11.56 -15.94 2.27
C PHE A 107 -11.01 -17.15 1.50
N TYR A 108 -10.73 -18.27 2.17
CA TYR A 108 -10.32 -19.51 1.52
C TYR A 108 -11.41 -20.01 0.54
N HIS A 109 -12.67 -20.00 0.97
CA HIS A 109 -13.81 -20.36 0.10
C HIS A 109 -14.06 -19.33 -1.01
N LEU A 110 -13.90 -18.03 -0.73
CA LEU A 110 -14.02 -16.97 -1.73
C LEU A 110 -12.91 -17.05 -2.77
N PHE A 111 -11.68 -17.32 -2.36
CA PHE A 111 -10.51 -17.44 -3.23
C PHE A 111 -10.64 -18.60 -4.23
N HIS A 112 -11.23 -19.72 -3.78
CA HIS A 112 -11.50 -20.91 -4.59
C HIS A 112 -12.94 -20.96 -5.15
N TYR A 113 -13.65 -19.83 -5.16
CA TYR A 113 -15.05 -19.81 -5.59
C TYR A 113 -15.21 -20.22 -7.06
N ASP A 114 -16.10 -21.17 -7.32
CA ASP A 114 -16.44 -21.65 -8.66
C ASP A 114 -17.56 -20.80 -9.29
N PHE A 115 -17.22 -20.09 -10.36
CA PHE A 115 -18.15 -19.25 -11.11
C PHE A 115 -18.96 -20.02 -12.17
N SER A 116 -18.67 -21.31 -12.42
CA SER A 116 -19.28 -22.10 -13.50
C SER A 116 -20.81 -22.15 -13.42
N ALA A 117 -21.37 -22.23 -12.21
CA ALA A 117 -22.81 -22.25 -12.00
C ALA A 117 -23.48 -20.91 -12.41
N MET A 118 -22.84 -19.79 -12.09
CA MET A 118 -23.28 -18.45 -12.47
C MET A 118 -23.19 -18.27 -14.00
N GLU A 119 -22.05 -18.62 -14.57
CA GLU A 119 -21.76 -18.53 -16.00
C GLU A 119 -22.77 -19.33 -16.83
N LYS A 120 -23.05 -20.57 -16.42
CA LYS A 120 -24.06 -21.41 -17.06
C LYS A 120 -25.47 -20.83 -16.96
N LYS A 121 -25.86 -20.29 -15.80
CA LYS A 121 -27.20 -19.71 -15.60
C LYS A 121 -27.41 -18.46 -16.45
N LEU A 122 -26.37 -17.66 -16.64
CA LEU A 122 -26.42 -16.42 -17.40
C LEU A 122 -26.04 -16.58 -18.87
N GLY A 123 -25.42 -17.70 -19.26
CA GLY A 123 -24.91 -17.91 -20.61
C GLY A 123 -23.77 -16.97 -20.96
N VAL A 124 -22.85 -16.74 -20.02
CA VAL A 124 -21.63 -15.92 -20.17
C VAL A 124 -20.40 -16.78 -19.85
N ALA A 125 -19.22 -16.39 -20.33
CA ALA A 125 -17.95 -17.11 -20.10
C ALA A 125 -16.80 -16.17 -19.69
N CYS A 126 -17.15 -15.12 -18.94
CA CYS A 126 -16.21 -14.07 -18.56
C CYS A 126 -15.21 -14.53 -17.49
N PHE A 127 -15.63 -15.25 -16.46
CA PHE A 127 -14.76 -15.69 -15.36
C PHE A 127 -13.83 -16.82 -15.79
N GLU A 128 -14.27 -17.74 -16.65
CA GLU A 128 -13.36 -18.72 -17.28
C GLU A 128 -12.17 -18.00 -17.94
N THR A 129 -12.46 -16.95 -18.71
CA THR A 129 -11.42 -16.11 -19.35
C THR A 129 -10.54 -15.38 -18.33
N LEU A 130 -11.12 -14.85 -17.24
CA LEU A 130 -10.37 -14.12 -16.20
C LEU A 130 -9.45 -15.02 -15.36
N THR A 131 -9.75 -16.32 -15.27
CA THR A 131 -8.90 -17.27 -14.54
C THR A 131 -7.65 -17.68 -15.31
N HIS A 132 -7.63 -17.49 -16.62
CA HIS A 132 -6.51 -17.78 -17.53
C HIS A 132 -6.08 -16.52 -18.29
N TYR A 133 -6.12 -15.38 -17.61
CA TYR A 133 -5.87 -14.09 -18.21
C TYR A 133 -4.39 -13.89 -18.50
N HIS A 134 -4.08 -13.61 -19.77
CA HIS A 134 -2.77 -13.11 -20.17
C HIS A 134 -2.92 -11.64 -20.53
N SER A 135 -2.25 -10.76 -19.78
CA SER A 135 -2.29 -9.33 -20.09
C SER A 135 -1.69 -9.08 -21.48
N MET A 136 -2.31 -8.20 -22.26
CA MET A 136 -1.66 -7.71 -23.49
C MET A 136 -0.38 -7.01 -23.08
N ALA A 137 0.78 -7.52 -23.53
CA ALA A 137 2.11 -7.06 -23.16
C ALA A 137 2.19 -5.52 -23.16
N LYS A 138 2.07 -4.92 -21.96
CA LYS A 138 2.48 -3.54 -21.75
C LYS A 138 3.97 -3.56 -21.51
N ALA A 139 4.67 -2.55 -22.02
CA ALA A 139 6.04 -2.32 -21.61
C ALA A 139 6.11 -2.32 -20.07
N GLU A 140 7.11 -2.99 -19.50
CA GLU A 140 7.31 -3.22 -18.05
C GLU A 140 7.21 -1.95 -17.17
N ASN A 141 7.23 -0.77 -17.80
CA ASN A 141 7.21 0.55 -17.18
C ASN A 141 5.82 1.18 -16.98
N THR A 142 4.70 0.46 -17.09
CA THR A 142 3.35 1.10 -17.11
C THR A 142 2.45 0.76 -15.90
N TYR A 143 2.88 -0.14 -15.01
CA TYR A 143 2.08 -0.57 -13.85
C TYR A 143 2.88 -0.47 -12.55
N ASN A 144 2.19 -0.51 -11.40
CA ASN A 144 2.85 -0.46 -10.10
C ASN A 144 3.54 -1.80 -9.77
N LYS A 145 4.78 -1.96 -10.23
CA LYS A 145 5.58 -3.18 -10.11
C LYS A 145 5.72 -3.67 -8.66
N SER A 146 5.98 -2.75 -7.72
CA SER A 146 6.14 -3.07 -6.29
C SER A 146 4.90 -3.75 -5.69
N VAL A 147 3.70 -3.27 -6.05
CA VAL A 147 2.44 -3.85 -5.58
C VAL A 147 2.14 -5.15 -6.31
N SER A 148 2.37 -5.16 -7.63
CA SER A 148 2.20 -6.32 -8.50
C SER A 148 2.94 -7.56 -7.97
N GLU A 149 4.23 -7.40 -7.69
CA GLU A 149 5.09 -8.50 -7.24
C GLU A 149 4.63 -9.05 -5.89
N LYS A 150 4.35 -8.17 -4.91
CA LYS A 150 3.90 -8.59 -3.57
C LYS A 150 2.55 -9.29 -3.61
N VAL A 151 1.59 -8.77 -4.37
CA VAL A 151 0.25 -9.36 -4.45
C VAL A 151 0.27 -10.68 -5.20
N ARG A 152 1.06 -10.81 -6.28
CA ARG A 152 1.20 -12.07 -7.00
C ARG A 152 1.91 -13.14 -6.17
N ASP A 153 2.94 -12.76 -5.42
CA ASP A 153 3.60 -13.66 -4.47
C ASP A 153 2.62 -14.13 -3.39
N LEU A 154 1.83 -13.22 -2.82
CA LEU A 154 0.78 -13.56 -1.85
C LEU A 154 -0.27 -14.50 -2.47
N ALA A 155 -0.79 -14.19 -3.66
CA ALA A 155 -1.77 -15.03 -4.35
C ALA A 155 -1.21 -16.43 -4.63
N SER A 156 0.07 -16.54 -5.02
CA SER A 156 0.73 -17.82 -5.24
C SER A 156 0.82 -18.64 -3.95
N GLN A 157 1.19 -18.04 -2.83
CA GLN A 157 1.25 -18.73 -1.54
C GLN A 157 -0.14 -19.17 -1.08
N LEU A 158 -1.15 -18.30 -1.22
CA LEU A 158 -2.55 -18.64 -0.89
C LEU A 158 -3.11 -19.78 -1.74
N CYS A 159 -2.62 -19.95 -2.97
CA CYS A 159 -3.02 -21.08 -3.82
C CYS A 159 -2.52 -22.44 -3.28
N GLU A 160 -1.44 -22.46 -2.50
CA GLU A 160 -0.89 -23.69 -1.89
C GLU A 160 -1.55 -24.04 -0.55
N ALA A 161 -2.33 -23.12 0.00
CA ALA A 161 -3.00 -23.27 1.28
C ALA A 161 -4.14 -24.29 1.22
N LYS A 162 -4.33 -25.05 2.30
CA LYS A 162 -5.32 -26.14 2.36
C LYS A 162 -6.62 -25.73 3.06
N ASN A 163 -6.61 -24.66 3.84
CA ASN A 163 -7.74 -24.18 4.64
C ASN A 163 -7.51 -22.73 5.11
N GLY A 164 -8.45 -22.20 5.90
CA GLY A 164 -8.37 -20.88 6.51
C GLY A 164 -7.22 -20.69 7.51
N GLU A 165 -6.72 -21.75 8.14
CA GLU A 165 -5.57 -21.65 9.06
C GLU A 165 -4.26 -21.41 8.29
N ASP A 166 -4.05 -22.11 7.17
CA ASP A 166 -2.93 -21.83 6.28
C ASP A 166 -3.03 -20.40 5.70
N PHE A 167 -4.24 -19.95 5.32
CA PHE A 167 -4.48 -18.55 4.91
C PHE A 167 -4.07 -17.56 6.01
N PHE A 168 -4.47 -17.82 7.26
CA PHE A 168 -4.14 -16.99 8.40
C PHE A 168 -2.63 -16.85 8.58
N ASP A 169 -1.89 -17.95 8.51
CA ASP A 169 -0.43 -17.95 8.67
C ASP A 169 0.27 -17.20 7.54
N ILE A 170 -0.15 -17.42 6.28
CA ILE A 170 0.39 -16.75 5.09
C ILE A 170 0.13 -15.23 5.16
N VAL A 171 -1.12 -14.83 5.42
CA VAL A 171 -1.51 -13.42 5.48
C VAL A 171 -0.82 -12.70 6.65
N THR A 172 -0.70 -13.36 7.80
CA THR A 172 0.03 -12.80 8.95
C THR A 172 1.52 -12.63 8.64
N ALA A 173 2.15 -13.61 7.99
CA ALA A 173 3.54 -13.51 7.56
C ALA A 173 3.73 -12.37 6.55
N PHE A 174 2.77 -12.20 5.63
CA PHE A 174 2.76 -11.09 4.68
C PHE A 174 2.71 -9.73 5.40
N TYR A 175 1.78 -9.53 6.36
CA TYR A 175 1.68 -8.29 7.12
C TYR A 175 2.94 -8.01 7.95
N LYS A 176 3.56 -9.03 8.52
CA LYS A 176 4.81 -8.86 9.26
C LYS A 176 5.97 -8.43 8.36
N ARG A 177 6.02 -8.95 7.12
CA ARG A 177 7.12 -8.69 6.20
C ARG A 177 6.97 -7.37 5.46
N TYR A 178 5.80 -7.14 4.87
CA TYR A 178 5.56 -6.00 3.98
C TYR A 178 4.68 -4.93 4.62
N GLY A 179 3.91 -5.29 5.64
CA GLY A 179 2.87 -4.43 6.21
C GLY A 179 1.55 -4.49 5.44
N VAL A 180 0.60 -3.61 5.78
CA VAL A 180 -0.71 -3.56 5.13
C VAL A 180 -0.99 -2.20 4.48
N GLY A 181 -1.90 -2.21 3.52
CA GLY A 181 -2.43 -0.97 2.94
C GLY A 181 -1.42 -0.26 2.04
N LYS A 182 -1.70 1.00 1.75
CA LYS A 182 -0.87 1.79 0.83
C LYS A 182 0.57 1.94 1.33
N PHE A 183 0.76 2.05 2.65
CA PHE A 183 2.08 2.18 3.27
C PHE A 183 2.87 0.89 3.22
N GLY A 184 2.26 -0.28 3.45
CA GLY A 184 2.99 -1.54 3.32
C GLY A 184 3.48 -1.77 1.89
N LEU A 185 2.61 -1.51 0.92
CA LEU A 185 2.81 -1.90 -0.47
C LEU A 185 3.67 -0.94 -1.30
N ASN A 186 3.91 0.28 -0.82
CA ASN A 186 4.65 1.32 -1.57
C ASN A 186 5.74 1.96 -0.72
N LYS A 187 6.90 2.25 -1.33
CA LYS A 187 8.05 2.85 -0.64
C LYS A 187 8.00 4.38 -0.55
N ALA A 188 7.37 5.05 -1.51
CA ALA A 188 7.35 6.50 -1.62
C ALA A 188 5.95 7.05 -1.92
N PHE A 189 5.70 8.25 -1.41
CA PHE A 189 4.43 8.97 -1.52
C PHE A 189 4.67 10.42 -1.88
N ARG A 190 3.67 11.03 -2.52
CA ARG A 190 3.56 12.47 -2.74
C ARG A 190 2.25 12.98 -2.18
N VAL A 191 2.23 14.25 -1.85
CA VAL A 191 1.03 14.95 -1.41
C VAL A 191 0.21 15.35 -2.64
N VAL A 192 -1.07 14.97 -2.68
CA VAL A 192 -2.04 15.42 -3.68
C VAL A 192 -3.32 15.87 -2.98
N HIS A 193 -4.06 16.80 -3.58
CA HIS A 193 -5.34 17.25 -3.04
C HIS A 193 -6.48 16.73 -3.91
N THR A 194 -7.46 16.07 -3.30
CA THR A 194 -8.70 15.62 -3.95
C THR A 194 -9.85 16.48 -3.43
N GLY A 195 -10.16 17.56 -4.14
CA GLY A 195 -10.96 18.64 -3.58
C GLY A 195 -10.18 19.36 -2.47
N ASP A 196 -10.79 19.51 -1.30
CA ASP A 196 -10.15 20.13 -0.13
C ASP A 196 -9.37 19.12 0.74
N GLU A 197 -9.43 17.82 0.42
CA GLU A 197 -8.79 16.77 1.22
C GLU A 197 -7.37 16.49 0.72
N MET A 198 -6.40 16.56 1.63
CA MET A 198 -5.03 16.14 1.39
C MET A 198 -4.92 14.61 1.46
N VAL A 199 -4.34 14.02 0.43
CA VAL A 199 -4.14 12.57 0.32
C VAL A 199 -2.68 12.26 -0.01
N LEU A 200 -2.10 11.33 0.72
CA LEU A 200 -0.82 10.71 0.37
C LEU A 200 -1.03 9.67 -0.73
N SER A 201 -0.57 9.99 -1.95
CA SER A 201 -0.67 9.14 -3.14
C SER A 201 0.66 8.43 -3.41
N PRO A 202 0.67 7.11 -3.66
CA PRO A 202 1.88 6.38 -3.98
C PRO A 202 2.62 6.91 -5.22
N ILE A 203 3.95 6.86 -5.16
CA ILE A 203 4.82 7.07 -6.33
C ILE A 203 5.14 5.69 -6.90
N THR A 204 4.52 5.36 -8.04
CA THR A 204 4.59 4.02 -8.66
C THR A 204 5.89 3.75 -9.41
N HIS A 205 6.56 4.80 -9.88
CA HIS A 205 7.84 4.72 -10.58
C HIS A 205 8.92 5.38 -9.73
N THR A 206 9.82 4.56 -9.24
CA THR A 206 10.93 4.98 -8.37
C THR A 206 12.21 4.41 -8.96
N SER A 207 13.31 5.16 -8.86
CA SER A 207 14.61 4.70 -9.34
C SER A 207 15.14 3.59 -8.43
N ASP A 208 15.70 2.53 -9.00
CA ASP A 208 16.35 1.43 -8.26
C ASP A 208 17.83 1.73 -7.91
N VAL A 209 18.17 3.02 -7.83
CA VAL A 209 19.52 3.49 -7.52
C VAL A 209 19.99 2.98 -6.17
N THR A 210 21.26 2.58 -6.10
CA THR A 210 21.92 2.14 -4.87
C THR A 210 22.97 3.16 -4.42
N LEU A 211 23.40 3.09 -3.15
CA LEU A 211 24.44 3.99 -2.65
C LEU A 211 25.80 3.73 -3.32
N ASP A 212 26.04 2.50 -3.79
CA ASP A 212 27.27 2.09 -4.45
C ASP A 212 27.41 2.67 -5.86
N GLU A 213 26.29 3.03 -6.51
CA GLU A 213 26.27 3.69 -7.82
C GLU A 213 26.64 5.17 -7.74
N LEU A 214 26.58 5.76 -6.55
CA LEU A 214 27.00 7.15 -6.32
C LEU A 214 28.51 7.17 -6.11
N ILE A 215 29.25 7.99 -6.88
CA ILE A 215 30.71 8.08 -6.73
C ILE A 215 31.07 9.29 -5.85
N GLY A 216 31.87 9.08 -4.80
CA GLY A 216 32.37 10.14 -3.91
C GLY A 216 31.48 10.45 -2.70
N TYR A 217 31.80 11.49 -1.93
CA TYR A 217 31.08 11.90 -0.70
C TYR A 217 30.96 10.81 0.38
N GLU A 218 31.95 9.91 0.48
CA GLU A 218 31.92 8.74 1.37
C GLU A 218 31.66 9.09 2.83
N LEU A 219 32.21 10.21 3.32
CA LEU A 219 31.97 10.66 4.69
C LEU A 219 30.49 11.06 4.89
N GLN A 220 29.93 11.86 3.98
CA GLN A 220 28.55 12.32 4.06
C GLN A 220 27.56 11.17 3.90
N LYS A 221 27.83 10.24 2.97
CA LYS A 221 27.04 9.02 2.80
C LYS A 221 27.06 8.19 4.08
N LYS A 222 28.24 7.94 4.64
CA LYS A 222 28.39 7.18 5.89
C LYS A 222 27.59 7.80 7.03
N GLN A 223 27.68 9.12 7.22
CA GLN A 223 26.91 9.83 8.24
C GLN A 223 25.39 9.71 8.01
N LEU A 224 24.94 9.83 6.76
CA LEU A 224 23.53 9.68 6.42
C LEU A 224 23.04 8.26 6.68
N VAL A 225 23.81 7.25 6.25
CA VAL A 225 23.54 5.82 6.50
C VAL A 225 23.45 5.52 7.98
N GLU A 226 24.44 5.93 8.79
CA GLU A 226 24.45 5.70 10.24
C GLU A 226 23.25 6.36 10.93
N ASN A 227 22.87 7.57 10.49
CA ASN A 227 21.71 8.29 11.00
C ASN A 227 20.38 7.62 10.61
N THR A 228 20.22 7.20 9.35
CA THR A 228 19.02 6.49 8.91
C THR A 228 18.93 5.11 9.54
N GLU A 229 20.05 4.39 9.70
CA GLU A 229 20.09 3.10 10.38
C GLU A 229 19.63 3.22 11.84
N ALA A 230 20.17 4.21 12.56
CA ALA A 230 19.71 4.52 13.90
C ALA A 230 18.20 4.77 13.93
N PHE A 231 17.66 5.55 12.99
CA PHE A 231 16.23 5.86 12.90
C PHE A 231 15.36 4.62 12.68
N VAL A 232 15.73 3.75 11.73
CA VAL A 232 14.95 2.55 11.44
C VAL A 232 14.99 1.52 12.57
N GLU A 233 16.07 1.51 13.34
CA GLU A 233 16.21 0.69 14.54
C GLU A 233 15.56 1.31 15.80
N GLY A 234 14.90 2.47 15.67
CA GLY A 234 14.26 3.15 16.80
C GLY A 234 15.24 3.84 17.76
N ARG A 235 16.50 4.01 17.35
CA ARG A 235 17.50 4.81 18.07
C ARG A 235 17.35 6.30 17.69
N ARG A 236 17.93 7.17 18.53
CA ARG A 236 17.92 8.63 18.26
C ARG A 236 18.61 8.93 16.94
N ALA A 237 17.95 9.72 16.10
CA ALA A 237 18.44 10.18 14.82
C ALA A 237 18.06 11.65 14.61
N ASN A 238 18.79 12.31 13.72
CA ASN A 238 18.66 13.73 13.44
C ASN A 238 17.90 13.96 12.14
N ASN A 239 17.22 15.12 12.06
CA ASN A 239 16.85 15.69 10.78
C ASN A 239 18.13 16.02 9.98
N CYS A 240 18.09 15.88 8.66
CA CYS A 240 19.27 16.07 7.80
C CYS A 240 19.03 17.17 6.77
N LEU A 241 20.03 18.02 6.56
CA LEU A 241 20.10 18.95 5.43
C LEU A 241 21.33 18.59 4.59
N LEU A 242 21.10 18.22 3.33
CA LEU A 242 22.15 17.97 2.35
C LEU A 242 22.29 19.20 1.48
N PHE A 243 23.41 19.91 1.56
CA PHE A 243 23.66 21.12 0.78
C PHE A 243 24.87 20.97 -0.14
N GLY A 244 24.88 21.73 -1.24
CA GLY A 244 25.96 21.74 -2.23
C GLY A 244 25.42 21.99 -3.62
N ASP A 245 26.30 22.08 -4.62
CA ASP A 245 25.92 22.43 -5.98
C ASP A 245 24.88 21.46 -6.58
N SER A 246 24.07 21.96 -7.52
CA SER A 246 23.12 21.12 -8.27
C SER A 246 23.85 20.01 -9.03
N GLY A 247 23.22 18.84 -9.17
CA GLY A 247 23.80 17.70 -9.88
C GLY A 247 24.84 16.89 -9.09
N THR A 248 25.13 17.23 -7.83
CA THR A 248 26.06 16.48 -6.95
C THR A 248 25.49 15.18 -6.36
N GLY A 249 24.27 14.78 -6.75
CA GLY A 249 23.66 13.51 -6.33
C GLY A 249 22.95 13.53 -4.98
N LYS A 250 22.66 14.71 -4.41
CA LYS A 250 21.97 14.85 -3.10
C LYS A 250 20.62 14.13 -3.07
N SER A 251 19.73 14.43 -4.00
CA SER A 251 18.39 13.81 -4.08
C SER A 251 18.49 12.31 -4.44
N THR A 252 19.48 11.94 -5.24
CA THR A 252 19.77 10.54 -5.58
C THR A 252 20.23 9.73 -4.35
N CYS A 253 21.02 10.34 -3.47
CA CYS A 253 21.45 9.73 -2.21
C CYS A 253 20.24 9.40 -1.31
N ILE A 254 19.26 10.30 -1.21
CA ILE A 254 18.03 10.07 -0.45
C ILE A 254 17.20 8.93 -1.04
N LYS A 255 17.11 8.85 -2.38
CA LYS A 255 16.44 7.74 -3.07
C LYS A 255 17.14 6.40 -2.83
N ALA A 256 18.47 6.38 -2.82
CA ALA A 256 19.25 5.19 -2.52
C ALA A 256 19.08 4.72 -1.07
N ILE A 257 19.05 5.65 -0.11
CA ILE A 257 18.72 5.37 1.29
C ILE A 257 17.34 4.73 1.42
N LEU A 258 16.33 5.27 0.73
CA LEU A 258 14.99 4.66 0.71
C LEU A 258 15.04 3.21 0.25
N ASN A 259 15.74 2.93 -0.86
CA ASN A 259 15.85 1.57 -1.40
C ASN A 259 16.54 0.61 -0.41
N GLN A 260 17.63 1.04 0.22
CA GLN A 260 18.39 0.22 1.17
C GLN A 260 17.58 -0.15 2.42
N TYR A 261 16.71 0.75 2.89
CA TYR A 261 16.01 0.60 4.16
C TYR A 261 14.50 0.34 4.03
N TYR A 262 13.97 0.19 2.81
CA TYR A 262 12.55 -0.07 2.56
C TYR A 262 12.05 -1.34 3.28
N GLU A 263 12.82 -2.43 3.20
CA GLU A 263 12.52 -3.71 3.87
C GLU A 263 12.65 -3.60 5.41
N LYS A 264 13.33 -2.58 5.93
CA LYS A 264 13.37 -2.24 7.37
C LYS A 264 12.24 -1.26 7.77
N GLY A 265 11.22 -1.08 6.93
CA GLY A 265 10.04 -0.26 7.22
C GLY A 265 10.18 1.23 6.91
N LEU A 266 11.25 1.65 6.21
CA LEU A 266 11.42 3.05 5.81
C LEU A 266 10.47 3.44 4.66
N ARG A 267 9.86 4.62 4.76
CA ARG A 267 8.98 5.23 3.75
C ARG A 267 9.38 6.68 3.51
N LEU A 268 9.25 7.13 2.27
CA LEU A 268 9.57 8.51 1.87
C LEU A 268 8.28 9.25 1.51
N ILE A 269 8.12 10.47 2.01
CA ILE A 269 7.03 11.38 1.60
C ILE A 269 7.68 12.61 1.00
N GLU A 270 7.53 12.78 -0.32
CA GLU A 270 8.01 13.97 -1.01
C GLU A 270 7.01 15.13 -0.81
N VAL A 271 7.53 16.25 -0.34
CA VAL A 271 6.78 17.47 -0.06
C VAL A 271 7.46 18.65 -0.76
N TYR A 272 6.72 19.30 -1.65
CA TYR A 272 7.18 20.52 -2.32
C TYR A 272 6.93 21.76 -1.45
N LYS A 273 7.65 22.86 -1.71
CA LYS A 273 7.56 24.11 -0.94
C LYS A 273 6.12 24.61 -0.69
N HIS A 274 5.29 24.61 -1.72
CA HIS A 274 3.89 25.07 -1.63
C HIS A 274 3.00 24.17 -0.76
N GLN A 275 3.47 22.96 -0.42
CA GLN A 275 2.75 21.96 0.38
C GLN A 275 3.19 21.97 1.85
N PHE A 276 4.03 22.92 2.29
CA PHE A 276 4.49 22.97 3.68
C PHE A 276 3.35 23.25 4.67
N GLN A 277 2.27 23.89 4.20
CA GLN A 277 1.03 24.03 4.96
C GLN A 277 0.38 22.68 5.33
N ASP A 278 0.63 21.62 4.54
CA ASP A 278 0.05 20.30 4.75
C ASP A 278 0.85 19.46 5.75
N LEU A 279 2.01 19.93 6.24
CA LEU A 279 2.91 19.15 7.11
C LEU A 279 2.21 18.60 8.35
N SER A 280 1.36 19.40 9.01
CA SER A 280 0.59 18.94 10.17
C SER A 280 -0.36 17.80 9.81
N ALA A 281 -1.05 17.89 8.67
CA ALA A 281 -1.97 16.85 8.20
C ALA A 281 -1.22 15.57 7.77
N ILE A 282 -0.04 15.73 7.16
CA ILE A 282 0.85 14.61 6.83
C ILE A 282 1.30 13.88 8.09
N ILE A 283 1.77 14.62 9.10
CA ILE A 283 2.19 14.08 10.39
C ILE A 283 1.03 13.34 11.08
N GLU A 284 -0.17 13.95 11.11
CA GLU A 284 -1.36 13.32 11.69
C GLU A 284 -1.69 11.98 11.05
N THR A 285 -1.56 11.90 9.72
CA THR A 285 -1.85 10.70 8.94
C THR A 285 -0.89 9.54 9.25
N ILE A 286 0.37 9.84 9.63
CA ILE A 286 1.44 8.84 9.71
C ILE A 286 1.96 8.60 11.14
N LYS A 287 1.68 9.47 12.12
CA LYS A 287 2.26 9.41 13.47
C LYS A 287 1.98 8.11 14.22
N ASN A 288 0.84 7.47 13.96
CA ASN A 288 0.41 6.24 14.64
C ASN A 288 0.70 4.96 13.82
N ARG A 289 1.54 5.05 12.80
CA ARG A 289 1.93 3.93 11.95
C ARG A 289 3.28 3.36 12.38
N ASN A 290 3.46 2.05 12.19
CA ASN A 290 4.68 1.34 12.59
C ASN A 290 5.88 1.58 11.67
N TYR A 291 5.65 2.12 10.47
CA TYR A 291 6.71 2.50 9.54
C TYR A 291 7.50 3.70 10.04
N LYS A 292 8.69 3.86 9.48
CA LYS A 292 9.57 5.00 9.71
C LYS A 292 9.47 5.92 8.50
N PHE A 293 9.10 7.17 8.70
CA PHE A 293 8.85 8.12 7.62
C PHE A 293 9.95 9.16 7.56
N ILE A 294 10.51 9.35 6.37
CA ILE A 294 11.26 10.55 6.03
C ILE A 294 10.35 11.45 5.22
N ILE A 295 10.04 12.62 5.77
CA ILE A 295 9.47 13.74 5.00
C ILE A 295 10.62 14.39 4.27
N TYR A 296 10.61 14.27 2.95
CA TYR A 296 11.65 14.74 2.05
C TYR A 296 11.25 16.05 1.37
N MET A 297 12.09 17.07 1.53
CA MET A 297 11.92 18.38 0.92
C MET A 297 13.06 18.64 -0.06
N ASP A 298 12.74 18.65 -1.35
CA ASP A 298 13.75 18.92 -2.38
C ASP A 298 13.94 20.43 -2.59
N ASP A 299 15.20 20.84 -2.73
CA ASP A 299 15.63 22.20 -3.08
C ASP A 299 15.05 23.31 -2.19
N LEU A 300 15.22 23.17 -0.86
CA LEU A 300 15.01 24.26 0.07
C LEU A 300 15.95 25.42 -0.28
N SER A 301 15.37 26.61 -0.45
CA SER A 301 16.10 27.86 -0.33
C SER A 301 15.65 28.57 0.95
N PHE A 302 16.49 29.48 1.42
CA PHE A 302 16.23 30.31 2.59
C PHE A 302 16.34 31.77 2.18
N GLU A 303 15.47 32.22 1.28
CA GLU A 303 15.41 33.63 0.87
C GLU A 303 14.62 34.45 1.92
N GLU A 304 14.99 35.72 2.14
CA GLU A 304 14.40 36.55 3.22
C GLU A 304 12.87 36.75 3.10
N PHE A 305 12.31 36.55 1.92
CA PHE A 305 10.88 36.67 1.63
C PHE A 305 10.13 35.33 1.65
N GLU A 306 10.83 34.20 1.75
CA GLU A 306 10.19 32.90 1.93
C GLU A 306 9.62 32.84 3.36
N ILE A 307 8.30 32.63 3.48
CA ILE A 307 7.60 32.49 4.77
C ILE A 307 7.48 31.02 5.19
N GLU A 308 7.81 30.11 4.28
CA GLU A 308 7.70 28.67 4.36
C GLU A 308 8.54 28.08 5.50
N TYR A 309 9.68 28.70 5.84
CA TYR A 309 10.54 28.28 6.96
C TYR A 309 9.82 28.33 8.32
N LYS A 310 8.77 29.16 8.46
CA LYS A 310 8.02 29.26 9.71
C LYS A 310 7.27 27.97 10.02
N PHE A 311 6.73 27.30 9.01
CA PHE A 311 6.08 26.00 9.16
C PHE A 311 7.10 24.93 9.54
N LEU A 312 8.25 24.91 8.86
CA LEU A 312 9.34 23.98 9.15
C LEU A 312 9.86 24.16 10.58
N LYS A 313 10.05 25.42 11.00
CA LYS A 313 10.50 25.78 12.34
C LYS A 313 9.51 25.30 13.40
N ALA A 314 8.21 25.55 13.21
CA ALA A 314 7.17 25.10 14.15
C ALA A 314 7.14 23.56 14.30
N VAL A 315 7.35 22.82 13.21
CA VAL A 315 7.40 21.35 13.23
C VAL A 315 8.70 20.83 13.87
N ILE A 316 9.84 21.47 13.62
CA ILE A 316 11.15 21.05 14.16
C ILE A 316 11.29 21.40 15.64
N GLU A 317 10.87 22.60 16.03
CA GLU A 317 10.98 23.08 17.42
C GLU A 317 9.96 22.39 18.34
N GLY A 318 8.91 21.79 17.75
CA GLY A 318 7.83 21.15 18.49
C GLY A 318 6.95 22.21 19.15
N GLY A 319 5.70 22.29 18.71
CA GLY A 319 4.68 23.07 19.41
C GLY A 319 4.31 22.41 20.75
N VAL A 320 3.01 22.36 21.06
CA VAL A 320 2.53 21.63 22.26
C VAL A 320 2.64 20.11 22.09
N GLU A 321 2.62 19.60 20.86
CA GLU A 321 2.81 18.19 20.55
C GLU A 321 4.29 17.86 20.32
N THR A 322 4.75 16.76 20.93
CA THR A 322 6.09 16.22 20.68
C THR A 322 6.16 15.61 19.28
N LYS A 323 7.26 15.86 18.58
CA LYS A 323 7.52 15.27 17.26
C LYS A 323 7.47 13.73 17.38
N PRO A 324 6.66 13.02 16.56
CA PRO A 324 6.59 11.57 16.61
C PRO A 324 7.94 10.89 16.36
N GLU A 325 8.23 9.84 17.11
CA GLU A 325 9.50 9.09 17.03
C GLU A 325 9.67 8.32 15.71
N ASN A 326 8.60 8.21 14.93
CA ASN A 326 8.59 7.54 13.63
C ASN A 326 8.75 8.50 12.44
N ILE A 327 9.10 9.78 12.67
CA ILE A 327 9.25 10.79 11.61
C ILE A 327 10.61 11.49 11.66
N LEU A 328 11.27 11.61 10.50
CA LEU A 328 12.43 12.50 10.26
C LEU A 328 12.15 13.45 9.10
N ILE A 329 12.83 14.60 9.11
CA ILE A 329 12.81 15.55 8.00
C ILE A 329 14.19 15.53 7.34
N TYR A 330 14.24 15.13 6.07
CA TYR A 330 15.43 15.26 5.24
C TYR A 330 15.16 16.32 4.17
N ALA A 331 16.13 17.20 3.94
CA ALA A 331 16.02 18.22 2.92
C ALA A 331 17.29 18.33 2.10
N THR A 332 17.16 18.79 0.85
CA THR A 332 18.29 19.22 0.03
C THR A 332 18.28 20.73 -0.16
N SER A 333 19.45 21.34 -0.32
CA SER A 333 19.57 22.74 -0.75
C SER A 333 20.69 22.88 -1.77
N ASN A 334 20.44 23.64 -2.84
CA ASN A 334 21.48 24.01 -3.80
C ASN A 334 22.31 25.23 -3.36
N ARG A 335 22.04 25.80 -2.18
CA ARG A 335 22.72 26.97 -1.63
C ARG A 335 23.33 26.64 -0.27
N ARG A 336 24.39 27.38 0.09
CA ARG A 336 25.15 27.19 1.33
C ARG A 336 24.57 27.98 2.49
#